data_AF-A0A8T5RVS7-F1
#
_entry.id   AF-A0A8T5RVS7-F1
#
_cell.length_a   1.000
_cell.length_b   1.000
_cell.length_c   1.000
_cell.angle_alpha   90.00
_cell.angle_beta   90.00
_cell.angle_gamma   90.00
#
_symmetry.space_group_name_H-M   'P 1'
#
loop_
_entity.id
_entity.type
_entity.pdbx_description
1 polymer ?
#
loop_
_entity_poly.entity_id
_entity_poly.type
_entity_poly.pdbx_seq_one_letter_code
_entity_poly.pdbx_strand_id
1 'polypeptide(L)'
;MNNKLYICRSCQYVFPKELSELIESKVQVYCEMCGTPFSLSGVSFKQASVSKSGVLIHKPTKYGIIDTKKSNLDKAIKTLNKFDYVPILIFSIITLILSFFNFRTSGGIMLIISSYLIVFTSLLIIIYDSRFISPRIKSNNYDEITLDALCYGILGCIIYGAGVILLIKGILIFIISAKDSEGGDHKVYQFGLKLKNSINNFSAKAGFVILLLVFNGIYFSGFQISAFTIITSLFNDFTLKLILTSFIFLSLIILIIDLKLRKKIYNKIEFTGAEVVRTFILGVLGTVFLSIGIFILLKSILLLALFVGKPIDLDGKLKLKEPETKIVPIQIKLPEEPKEERIQKEEIPSEQSEFISPEPKVQEIKAEEKPPEEETEEVLTVEEEHKEEILEDVAPQKKEEVKEEDIKLRLHESLLPVKNEKDRKIVKEYFSKIFNIISKDIRKQISEIDIPKKERKNLLRELAFLAEEEQLNYVEALRNLYEEIPKKLIVRIRKLPNVKPKYYDKIVEELKYMDKEQQIEYLQFLEKHA
;
A
#
# COMPACT_ATOMS: atom_id res chain seq x y z
N MET A 1 5.23 -40.23 47.75
CA MET A 1 4.97 -40.81 46.42
C MET A 1 6.32 -41.05 45.76
N ASN A 2 6.64 -42.29 45.39
CA ASN A 2 7.90 -42.62 44.73
C ASN A 2 7.88 -42.08 43.30
N ASN A 3 8.79 -41.17 42.95
CA ASN A 3 8.94 -40.67 41.59
C ASN A 3 9.47 -41.79 40.68
N LYS A 4 8.57 -42.49 39.99
CA LYS A 4 8.95 -43.45 38.96
C LYS A 4 9.43 -42.67 37.73
N LEU A 5 10.64 -42.99 37.27
CA LEU A 5 11.21 -42.45 36.04
C LEU A 5 10.80 -43.34 34.87
N TYR A 6 10.12 -42.75 33.89
CA TYR A 6 9.75 -43.44 32.65
C TYR A 6 10.73 -43.06 31.55
N ILE A 7 11.26 -44.06 30.84
CA ILE A 7 12.30 -43.88 29.83
C ILE A 7 11.85 -44.50 28.51
N CYS A 8 12.05 -43.79 27.41
CA CYS A 8 11.78 -44.29 26.07
C CYS A 8 12.75 -45.42 25.70
N ARG A 9 12.22 -46.59 25.34
CA ARG A 9 13.04 -47.75 24.92
C ARG A 9 13.88 -47.49 23.66
N SER A 10 13.41 -46.61 22.76
CA SER A 10 14.07 -46.38 21.46
C SER A 10 15.19 -45.37 21.50
N CYS A 11 15.04 -44.27 22.26
CA CYS A 11 16.03 -43.18 22.28
C CYS A 11 16.55 -42.83 23.68
N GLN A 12 16.19 -43.60 24.71
CA GLN A 12 16.56 -43.38 26.11
C GLN A 12 16.13 -42.01 26.68
N TYR A 13 15.24 -41.29 26.01
CA TYR A 13 14.68 -40.05 26.52
C TYR A 13 13.86 -40.29 27.79
N VAL A 14 14.14 -39.51 28.83
CA VAL A 14 13.40 -39.54 30.10
C VAL A 14 12.16 -38.67 29.97
N PHE A 15 10.99 -39.25 30.21
CA PHE A 15 9.74 -38.51 30.11
C PHE A 15 9.61 -37.49 31.26
N PRO A 16 9.16 -36.26 30.97
CA PRO A 16 8.89 -35.25 31.99
C PRO A 16 7.68 -35.66 32.85
N LYS A 17 7.57 -35.08 34.05
CA LYS A 17 6.63 -35.52 35.10
C LYS A 17 5.16 -35.45 34.67
N GLU A 18 4.82 -34.47 33.84
CA GLU A 18 3.45 -34.29 33.34
C GLU A 18 3.00 -35.48 32.46
N LEU A 19 3.94 -36.08 31.73
CA LEU A 19 3.67 -37.26 30.91
C LEU A 19 3.66 -38.54 31.73
N SER A 20 4.39 -38.59 32.86
CA SER A 20 4.35 -39.71 33.80
C SER A 20 2.94 -39.93 34.36
N GLU A 21 2.21 -38.86 34.68
CA GLU A 21 0.81 -38.94 35.14
C GLU A 21 -0.13 -39.54 34.08
N LEU A 22 0.12 -39.22 32.80
CA LEU A 22 -0.64 -39.79 31.67
C LEU A 22 -0.31 -41.27 31.42
N ILE A 23 0.96 -41.66 31.62
CA ILE A 23 1.39 -43.06 31.54
C ILE A 23 0.76 -43.88 32.68
N GLU A 24 0.73 -43.34 33.90
CA GLU A 24 0.12 -43.99 35.07
C GLU A 24 -1.41 -44.13 34.91
N SER A 25 -2.07 -43.15 34.29
CA SER A 25 -3.49 -43.24 33.92
C SER A 25 -3.79 -44.09 32.68
N LYS A 26 -2.77 -44.82 32.17
CA LYS A 26 -2.85 -45.73 31.01
C LYS A 26 -3.30 -45.05 29.72
N VAL A 27 -2.99 -43.77 29.55
CA VAL A 27 -3.18 -43.04 28.28
C VAL A 27 -1.94 -43.23 27.41
N GLN A 28 -2.14 -43.48 26.11
CA GLN A 28 -1.03 -43.67 25.18
C GLN A 28 -0.25 -42.35 25.01
N VAL A 29 1.00 -42.35 25.48
CA VAL A 29 1.95 -41.24 25.30
C VAL A 29 2.96 -41.61 24.19
N TYR A 30 3.48 -40.60 23.49
CA TYR A 30 4.49 -40.74 22.45
C TYR A 30 5.77 -39.99 22.86
N CYS A 31 6.93 -40.53 22.51
CA CYS A 31 8.21 -39.87 22.80
C CYS A 31 8.36 -38.58 21.98
N GLU A 32 8.71 -37.48 22.65
CA GLU A 32 8.89 -36.17 22.00
C GLU A 32 10.11 -36.13 21.06
N MET A 33 11.11 -36.97 21.32
CA MET A 33 12.35 -37.01 20.55
C MET A 33 12.25 -37.90 19.31
N CYS A 34 11.70 -39.11 19.43
CA CYS A 34 11.67 -40.09 18.34
C CYS A 34 10.26 -40.45 17.84
N GLY A 35 9.20 -39.94 18.47
CA GLY A 35 7.81 -40.16 18.06
C GLY A 35 7.28 -41.58 18.32
N THR A 36 8.08 -42.48 18.91
CA THR A 36 7.65 -43.86 19.18
C THR A 36 6.69 -43.91 20.36
N PRO A 37 5.63 -44.73 20.30
CA PRO A 37 4.69 -44.90 21.40
C PRO A 37 5.39 -45.50 22.63
N PHE A 38 5.10 -44.95 23.80
CA PHE A 38 5.52 -45.55 25.05
C PHE A 38 4.84 -46.91 25.23
N SER A 39 5.62 -47.93 25.56
CA SER A 39 5.13 -49.29 25.80
C SER A 39 5.73 -49.84 27.08
N LEU A 40 4.88 -50.48 27.88
CA LEU A 40 5.25 -51.12 29.13
C LEU A 40 4.71 -52.56 29.09
N SER A 41 5.60 -53.53 29.29
CA SER A 41 5.28 -54.95 29.12
C SER A 41 4.08 -55.32 30.01
N GLY A 42 3.02 -55.88 29.40
CA GLY A 42 1.80 -56.29 30.12
C GLY A 42 0.75 -55.19 30.35
N VAL A 43 0.94 -53.98 29.83
CA VAL A 43 -0.03 -52.88 29.95
C VAL A 43 -0.55 -52.47 28.56
N SER A 44 -1.87 -52.53 28.37
CA SER A 44 -2.53 -51.93 27.20
C SER A 44 -2.90 -50.48 27.51
N PHE A 45 -2.45 -49.57 26.65
CA PHE A 45 -2.74 -48.14 26.76
C PHE A 45 -3.99 -47.80 25.93
N LYS A 46 -4.83 -46.91 26.47
CA LYS A 46 -5.98 -46.35 25.76
C LYS A 46 -5.51 -45.16 24.92
N GLN A 47 -5.89 -45.11 23.64
CA GLN A 47 -5.71 -43.91 22.85
C GLN A 47 -6.55 -42.78 23.45
N ALA A 48 -5.95 -41.60 23.61
CA ALA A 48 -6.67 -40.42 24.07
C ALA A 48 -7.85 -40.18 23.12
N SER A 49 -9.08 -40.25 23.65
CA SER A 49 -10.27 -40.05 22.83
C SER A 49 -10.29 -38.59 22.38
N VAL A 50 -9.91 -38.34 21.14
CA VAL A 50 -10.13 -37.04 20.50
C VAL A 50 -11.63 -36.90 20.36
N SER A 51 -12.23 -36.20 21.32
CA SER A 51 -13.56 -35.62 21.17
C SER A 51 -13.58 -34.90 19.82
N LYS A 52 -14.32 -35.44 18.84
CA LYS A 52 -14.68 -34.73 17.62
C LYS A 52 -15.58 -33.58 18.05
N SER A 53 -14.95 -32.51 18.54
CA SER A 53 -15.59 -31.22 18.70
C SER A 53 -16.02 -30.78 17.31
N GLY A 54 -17.31 -30.94 17.05
CA GLY A 54 -17.96 -30.38 15.88
C GLY A 54 -17.58 -28.92 15.77
N VAL A 55 -17.34 -28.48 14.54
CA VAL A 55 -16.95 -27.15 14.12
C VAL A 55 -17.84 -26.08 14.78
N LEU A 56 -17.48 -25.69 16.00
CA LEU A 56 -17.81 -24.39 16.55
C LEU A 56 -16.63 -23.51 16.15
N ILE A 57 -16.86 -22.80 15.06
CA ILE A 57 -16.13 -21.60 14.69
C ILE A 57 -15.96 -20.78 15.97
N HIS A 58 -14.77 -20.82 16.57
CA HIS A 58 -14.41 -19.91 17.63
C HIS A 58 -14.50 -18.51 17.02
N LYS A 59 -15.60 -17.83 17.31
CA LYS A 59 -15.70 -16.38 17.15
C LYS A 59 -14.51 -15.77 17.89
N PRO A 60 -13.81 -14.80 17.27
CA PRO A 60 -12.76 -14.08 17.97
C PRO A 60 -13.33 -13.54 19.29
N THR A 61 -12.56 -13.76 20.35
CA THR A 61 -12.80 -13.24 21.69
C THR A 61 -13.13 -11.75 21.59
N LYS A 62 -14.37 -11.43 21.95
CA LYS A 62 -14.96 -10.10 21.83
C LYS A 62 -14.14 -9.07 22.61
N TYR A 63 -13.64 -8.06 21.92
CA TYR A 63 -13.44 -6.74 22.51
C TYR A 63 -14.84 -6.11 22.64
N GLY A 64 -15.48 -6.34 23.79
CA GLY A 64 -16.94 -6.33 23.99
C GLY A 64 -17.72 -5.04 23.75
N ILE A 65 -17.11 -3.92 23.35
CA ILE A 65 -17.82 -2.64 23.20
C ILE A 65 -17.58 -2.01 21.81
N ILE A 66 -16.47 -2.32 21.14
CA ILE A 66 -16.13 -1.73 19.83
C ILE A 66 -16.70 -2.57 18.69
N ASP A 67 -16.68 -3.91 18.82
CA ASP A 67 -17.17 -4.82 17.78
C ASP A 67 -18.69 -4.74 17.56
N THR A 68 -19.46 -4.45 18.61
CA THR A 68 -20.92 -4.35 18.52
C THR A 68 -21.33 -3.14 17.67
N LYS A 69 -20.69 -1.98 17.86
CA LYS A 69 -20.95 -0.77 17.05
C LYS A 69 -20.52 -0.95 15.58
N LYS A 70 -19.38 -1.60 15.32
CA LYS A 70 -18.95 -1.94 13.96
C LYS A 70 -19.96 -2.87 13.26
N SER A 71 -20.49 -3.84 13.99
CA SER A 71 -21.52 -4.75 13.47
C SER A 71 -22.83 -4.05 13.13
N ASN A 72 -23.19 -2.99 13.86
CA ASN A 72 -24.43 -2.24 13.60
C ASN A 72 -24.31 -1.32 12.38
N LEU A 73 -23.18 -0.64 12.22
CA LEU A 73 -22.93 0.22 11.04
C LEU A 73 -22.83 -0.61 9.76
N ASP A 74 -22.13 -1.76 9.80
CA ASP A 74 -22.03 -2.69 8.67
C ASP A 74 -23.42 -3.20 8.24
N LYS A 75 -24.28 -3.57 9.19
CA LYS A 75 -25.68 -3.95 8.92
C LYS A 75 -26.47 -2.80 8.30
N ALA A 76 -26.31 -1.57 8.79
CA ALA A 76 -26.99 -0.40 8.26
C ALA A 76 -26.58 -0.14 6.80
N ILE A 77 -25.28 -0.20 6.48
CA ILE A 77 -24.77 -0.03 5.11
C ILE A 77 -25.32 -1.11 4.19
N LYS A 78 -25.30 -2.39 4.62
CA LYS A 78 -25.85 -3.50 3.82
C LYS A 78 -27.35 -3.38 3.60
N THR A 79 -28.08 -2.80 4.55
CA THR A 79 -29.52 -2.54 4.41
C THR A 79 -29.77 -1.40 3.43
N LEU A 80 -29.03 -0.29 3.54
CA LEU A 80 -29.11 0.83 2.59
C LEU A 80 -28.75 0.39 1.17
N ASN A 81 -27.74 -0.46 1.01
CA ASN A 81 -27.31 -0.98 -0.29
C ASN A 81 -28.38 -1.81 -1.03
N LYS A 82 -29.45 -2.24 -0.36
CA LYS A 82 -30.54 -2.95 -1.03
C LYS A 82 -31.52 -2.02 -1.74
N PHE A 83 -31.60 -0.76 -1.32
CA PHE A 83 -32.67 0.16 -1.73
C PHE A 83 -32.18 1.56 -2.14
N ASP A 84 -30.88 1.83 -2.07
CA ASP A 84 -30.27 3.12 -2.43
C ASP A 84 -30.53 3.56 -3.87
N TYR A 85 -30.64 2.64 -4.82
CA TYR A 85 -30.98 2.95 -6.21
C TYR A 85 -32.46 3.31 -6.42
N VAL A 86 -33.35 2.94 -5.49
CA VAL A 86 -34.81 3.06 -5.65
C VAL A 86 -35.27 4.51 -5.81
N PRO A 87 -34.84 5.49 -5.00
CA PRO A 87 -35.24 6.88 -5.19
C PRO A 87 -34.81 7.45 -6.55
N ILE A 88 -33.58 7.13 -6.98
CA ILE A 88 -33.05 7.59 -8.28
C ILE A 88 -33.82 6.95 -9.44
N LEU A 89 -34.20 5.68 -9.31
CA LEU A 89 -35.00 4.98 -10.31
C LEU A 89 -36.43 5.54 -10.39
N ILE A 90 -37.09 5.75 -9.25
CA ILE A 90 -38.43 6.35 -9.18
C ILE A 90 -38.39 7.75 -9.80
N PHE A 91 -37.41 8.57 -9.43
CA PHE A 91 -37.21 9.90 -10.01
C PHE A 91 -37.04 9.83 -11.54
N SER A 92 -36.24 8.88 -12.03
CA SER A 92 -36.03 8.69 -13.47
C SER A 92 -37.33 8.32 -14.20
N ILE A 93 -38.14 7.42 -13.63
CA ILE A 93 -39.43 7.02 -14.20
C ILE A 93 -40.42 8.19 -14.20
N ILE A 94 -40.54 8.91 -13.09
CA ILE A 94 -41.42 10.09 -12.98
C ILE A 94 -41.00 11.15 -14.00
N THR A 95 -39.70 11.41 -14.14
CA THR A 95 -39.17 12.38 -15.12
C THR A 95 -39.53 12.00 -16.56
N LEU A 96 -39.44 10.71 -16.93
CA LEU A 96 -39.86 10.23 -18.24
C LEU A 96 -41.37 10.41 -18.47
N ILE A 97 -42.19 10.05 -17.48
CA ILE A 97 -43.65 10.19 -17.57
C ILE A 97 -44.04 11.66 -17.73
N LEU A 98 -43.49 12.55 -16.90
CA LEU A 98 -43.73 13.99 -16.98
C LEU A 98 -43.26 14.57 -18.32
N SER A 99 -42.10 14.13 -18.82
CA SER A 99 -41.60 14.53 -20.14
C SER A 99 -42.56 14.12 -21.26
N PHE A 100 -43.18 12.94 -21.17
CA PHE A 100 -44.15 12.48 -22.16
C PHE A 100 -45.43 13.32 -22.14
N PHE A 101 -45.93 13.68 -20.95
CA PHE A 101 -47.09 14.58 -20.83
C PHE A 101 -46.77 15.99 -21.35
N ASN A 102 -45.62 16.54 -21.00
CA ASN A 102 -45.19 17.87 -21.42
C ASN A 102 -44.98 17.97 -22.94
N PHE A 103 -44.50 16.90 -23.57
CA PHE A 103 -44.40 16.84 -25.04
C PHE A 103 -45.76 17.03 -25.72
N ARG A 104 -46.82 16.42 -25.17
CA ARG A 104 -48.16 16.50 -25.75
C ARG A 104 -48.80 17.87 -25.59
N THR A 105 -48.50 18.59 -24.52
CA THR A 105 -49.19 19.83 -24.17
C THR A 105 -48.54 21.09 -24.72
N SER A 106 -47.20 21.21 -24.69
CA SER A 106 -46.51 22.43 -25.17
C SER A 106 -44.98 22.36 -25.28
N GLY A 107 -44.33 21.32 -24.78
CA GLY A 107 -42.90 21.36 -24.44
C GLY A 107 -41.90 21.22 -25.59
N GLY A 108 -42.37 20.86 -26.79
CA GLY A 108 -41.50 20.64 -27.94
C GLY A 108 -40.46 19.51 -27.74
N ILE A 109 -39.65 19.27 -28.76
CA ILE A 109 -38.64 18.19 -28.78
C ILE A 109 -37.48 18.47 -27.79
N MET A 110 -37.17 19.75 -27.52
CA MET A 110 -36.05 20.12 -26.66
C MET A 110 -36.24 19.70 -25.19
N LEU A 111 -37.46 19.83 -24.65
CA LEU A 111 -37.75 19.37 -23.28
C LEU A 111 -37.66 17.86 -23.13
N ILE A 112 -38.01 17.11 -24.19
CA ILE A 112 -37.79 15.66 -24.25
C ILE A 112 -36.30 15.35 -24.14
N ILE A 113 -35.47 15.98 -24.98
CA ILE A 113 -34.03 15.69 -25.02
C ILE A 113 -33.39 15.98 -23.66
N SER A 114 -33.77 17.10 -23.03
CA SER A 114 -33.33 17.47 -21.68
C SER A 114 -33.66 16.43 -20.62
N SER A 115 -34.92 15.98 -20.61
CA SER A 115 -35.41 14.97 -19.68
C SER A 115 -34.68 13.63 -19.87
N TYR A 116 -34.46 13.20 -21.13
CA TYR A 116 -33.67 12.01 -21.42
C TYR A 116 -32.22 12.13 -20.94
N LEU A 117 -31.62 13.32 -21.02
CA LEU A 117 -30.26 13.54 -20.58
C LEU A 117 -30.14 13.48 -19.04
N ILE A 118 -31.10 14.06 -18.31
CA ILE A 118 -31.20 13.93 -16.84
C ILE A 118 -31.38 12.47 -16.44
N VAL A 119 -32.26 11.74 -17.12
CA VAL A 119 -32.50 10.32 -16.88
C VAL A 119 -31.25 9.50 -17.17
N PHE A 120 -30.58 9.76 -18.29
CA PHE A 120 -29.32 9.10 -18.64
C PHE A 120 -28.24 9.33 -17.59
N THR A 121 -28.12 10.56 -17.10
CA THR A 121 -27.18 10.92 -16.02
C THR A 121 -27.51 10.17 -14.73
N SER A 122 -28.79 10.09 -14.37
CA SER A 122 -29.28 9.32 -13.21
C SER A 122 -28.97 7.83 -13.34
N LEU A 123 -29.15 7.27 -14.54
CA LEU A 123 -28.81 5.87 -14.84
C LEU A 123 -27.31 5.62 -14.74
N LEU A 124 -26.44 6.54 -15.17
CA LEU A 124 -24.99 6.40 -15.00
C LEU A 124 -24.59 6.30 -13.53
N ILE A 125 -25.24 7.06 -12.65
CA ILE A 125 -25.03 6.97 -11.20
C ILE A 125 -25.46 5.59 -10.67
N ILE A 126 -26.64 5.09 -11.08
CA ILE A 126 -27.13 3.75 -10.70
C ILE A 126 -26.20 2.64 -11.22
N ILE A 127 -25.76 2.73 -12.49
CA ILE A 127 -24.85 1.76 -13.10
C ILE A 127 -23.52 1.76 -12.35
N TYR A 128 -23.01 2.93 -11.97
CA TYR A 128 -21.79 3.02 -11.19
C TYR A 128 -21.94 2.39 -9.81
N ASP A 129 -23.02 2.71 -9.08
CA ASP A 129 -23.26 2.11 -7.77
C ASP A 129 -23.40 0.59 -7.86
N SER A 130 -24.28 0.10 -8.75
CA SER A 130 -24.57 -1.33 -8.89
C SER A 130 -23.38 -2.17 -9.37
N ARG A 131 -22.52 -1.63 -10.25
CA ARG A 131 -21.36 -2.36 -10.80
C ARG A 131 -20.09 -2.20 -9.99
N PHE A 132 -19.92 -1.11 -9.23
CA PHE A 132 -18.64 -0.81 -8.58
C PHE A 132 -18.73 -0.69 -7.05
N ILE A 133 -19.74 0.01 -6.53
CA ILE A 133 -19.87 0.30 -5.09
C ILE A 133 -20.55 -0.87 -4.37
N SER A 134 -21.74 -1.26 -4.84
CA SER A 134 -22.55 -2.35 -4.29
C SER A 134 -21.81 -3.69 -4.17
N PRO A 135 -21.03 -4.14 -5.17
CA PRO A 135 -20.27 -5.39 -5.05
C PRO A 135 -19.20 -5.35 -3.96
N ARG A 136 -18.55 -4.20 -3.76
CA ARG A 136 -17.52 -4.03 -2.71
C ARG A 136 -18.09 -3.96 -1.31
N ILE A 137 -19.29 -3.42 -1.17
CA ILE A 137 -20.03 -3.48 0.10
C ILE A 137 -20.38 -4.93 0.43
N LYS A 138 -20.80 -5.72 -0.57
CA LYS A 138 -21.08 -7.15 -0.38
C LYS A 138 -19.81 -7.94 0.00
N SER A 139 -18.64 -7.54 -0.51
CA SER A 139 -17.36 -8.18 -0.17
C SER A 139 -16.68 -7.59 1.08
N ASN A 140 -17.29 -6.63 1.78
CA ASN A 140 -16.72 -5.86 2.90
C ASN A 140 -15.42 -5.11 2.58
N ASN A 141 -15.15 -4.80 1.30
CA ASN A 141 -13.96 -4.06 0.87
C ASN A 141 -14.24 -2.55 0.82
N TYR A 142 -14.51 -1.95 1.99
CA TYR A 142 -14.85 -0.53 2.11
C TYR A 142 -13.70 0.42 1.74
N ASP A 143 -12.45 -0.05 1.85
CA ASP A 143 -11.24 0.74 1.62
C ASP A 143 -11.05 1.20 0.17
N GLU A 144 -11.63 0.49 -0.80
CA GLU A 144 -11.54 0.85 -2.20
C GLU A 144 -12.60 1.87 -2.65
N ILE A 145 -13.63 2.10 -1.83
CA ILE A 145 -14.80 2.93 -2.14
C ILE A 145 -15.04 4.04 -1.12
N THR A 146 -14.01 4.43 -0.37
CA THR A 146 -14.13 5.38 0.75
C THR A 146 -14.79 6.70 0.37
N LEU A 147 -14.50 7.23 -0.83
CA LEU A 147 -15.08 8.49 -1.33
C LEU A 147 -16.07 8.31 -2.48
N ASP A 148 -16.08 7.15 -3.15
CA ASP A 148 -16.94 6.88 -4.31
C ASP A 148 -18.43 7.14 -4.00
N ALA A 149 -18.95 6.45 -2.98
CA ALA A 149 -20.37 6.56 -2.62
C ALA A 149 -20.75 7.95 -2.11
N LEU A 150 -19.84 8.63 -1.40
CA LEU A 150 -20.05 9.99 -0.94
C LEU A 150 -20.16 10.97 -2.12
N CYS A 151 -19.22 10.90 -3.07
CA CYS A 151 -19.19 11.82 -4.22
C CYS A 151 -20.34 11.57 -5.20
N TYR A 152 -20.65 10.31 -5.50
CA TYR A 152 -21.83 9.98 -6.32
C TYR A 152 -23.15 10.29 -5.60
N GLY A 153 -23.18 10.22 -4.27
CA GLY A 153 -24.29 10.69 -3.46
C GLY A 153 -24.52 12.20 -3.61
N ILE A 154 -23.45 13.01 -3.54
CA ILE A 154 -23.52 14.46 -3.78
C ILE A 154 -24.02 14.75 -5.20
N LEU A 155 -23.47 14.07 -6.21
CA LEU A 155 -23.93 14.23 -7.60
C LEU A 155 -25.39 13.85 -7.77
N GLY A 156 -25.85 12.78 -7.12
CA GLY A 156 -27.26 12.41 -7.12
C GLY A 156 -28.15 13.41 -6.37
N CYS A 157 -27.63 14.12 -5.37
CA CYS A 157 -28.38 15.17 -4.67
C CYS A 157 -28.59 16.41 -5.56
N ILE A 158 -27.65 16.71 -6.48
CA ILE A 158 -27.83 17.77 -7.49
C ILE A 158 -29.04 17.45 -8.40
N ILE A 159 -29.32 16.17 -8.62
CA ILE A 159 -30.51 15.70 -9.35
C ILE A 159 -31.72 15.68 -8.40
N TYR A 160 -32.21 16.87 -8.04
CA TYR A 160 -33.43 17.06 -7.23
C TYR A 160 -33.47 16.25 -5.91
N GLY A 161 -32.32 16.04 -5.27
CA GLY A 161 -32.24 15.30 -4.01
C GLY A 161 -32.37 13.78 -4.13
N ALA A 162 -32.42 13.21 -5.34
CA ALA A 162 -32.59 11.76 -5.53
C ALA A 162 -31.44 10.93 -4.91
N GLY A 163 -30.26 11.52 -4.77
CA GLY A 163 -29.06 10.86 -4.21
C GLY A 163 -28.94 10.83 -2.68
N VAL A 164 -29.91 11.30 -1.90
CA VAL A 164 -29.78 11.42 -0.43
C VAL A 164 -29.48 10.08 0.24
N ILE A 165 -30.14 8.99 -0.17
CA ILE A 165 -29.89 7.66 0.41
C ILE A 165 -28.47 7.18 0.09
N LEU A 166 -28.01 7.41 -1.14
CA LEU A 166 -26.64 7.10 -1.56
C LEU A 166 -25.60 7.94 -0.79
N LEU A 167 -25.91 9.21 -0.51
CA LEU A 167 -25.06 10.09 0.29
C LEU A 167 -24.95 9.60 1.74
N ILE A 168 -26.06 9.24 2.38
CA ILE A 168 -26.05 8.65 3.72
C ILE A 168 -25.21 7.36 3.74
N LYS A 169 -25.38 6.50 2.72
CA LYS A 169 -24.54 5.30 2.55
C LYS A 169 -23.06 5.67 2.46
N GLY A 170 -22.71 6.67 1.67
CA GLY A 170 -21.35 7.18 1.52
C GLY A 170 -20.74 7.70 2.80
N ILE A 171 -21.49 8.49 3.59
CA ILE A 171 -21.05 8.99 4.89
C ILE A 171 -20.76 7.83 5.86
N LEU A 172 -21.62 6.81 5.90
CA LEU A 172 -21.40 5.64 6.75
C LEU A 172 -20.15 4.85 6.34
N ILE A 173 -19.93 4.64 5.04
CA ILE A 173 -18.72 3.97 4.51
C ILE A 173 -17.47 4.76 4.89
N PHE A 174 -17.51 6.09 4.75
CA PHE A 174 -16.40 6.96 5.13
C PHE A 174 -16.08 6.84 6.63
N ILE A 175 -17.09 6.87 7.50
CA ILE A 175 -16.91 6.73 8.96
C ILE A 175 -16.30 5.36 9.32
N ILE A 176 -16.76 4.27 8.69
CA ILE A 176 -16.19 2.94 8.92
C ILE A 176 -14.74 2.89 8.47
N SER A 177 -14.45 3.33 7.23
CA SER A 177 -13.10 3.29 6.67
C SER A 177 -12.11 4.15 7.47
N ALA A 178 -12.56 5.30 8.00
CA ALA A 178 -11.77 6.15 8.89
C ALA A 178 -11.47 5.44 10.23
N LYS A 179 -12.46 4.74 10.81
CA LYS A 179 -12.29 4.01 12.07
C LYS A 179 -11.43 2.75 11.92
N ASP A 180 -11.58 2.05 10.80
CA ASP A 180 -10.87 0.80 10.47
C ASP A 180 -9.47 1.01 9.89
N SER A 181 -8.99 2.26 9.80
CA SER A 181 -7.57 2.49 9.46
C SER A 181 -6.68 1.83 10.52
N GLU A 182 -5.84 0.89 10.06
CA GLU A 182 -5.09 -0.04 10.90
C GLU A 182 -4.23 0.73 11.92
N GLY A 183 -4.19 0.21 13.16
CA GLY A 183 -3.52 0.84 14.30
C GLY A 183 -2.00 0.70 14.29
N GLY A 184 -1.36 1.05 13.17
CA GLY A 184 0.10 1.11 13.04
C GLY A 184 0.63 2.53 12.95
N ASP A 185 1.96 2.65 12.96
CA ASP A 185 2.64 3.91 12.67
C ASP A 185 2.19 4.40 11.26
N HIS A 186 1.85 5.69 11.17
CA HIS A 186 1.35 6.38 9.97
C HIS A 186 -0.10 6.08 9.52
N LYS A 187 -1.01 5.84 10.47
CA LYS A 187 -2.48 5.71 10.24
C LYS A 187 -3.07 6.74 9.26
N VAL A 188 -2.70 8.02 9.40
CA VAL A 188 -3.21 9.12 8.57
C VAL A 188 -2.75 8.98 7.11
N TYR A 189 -1.48 8.61 6.90
CA TYR A 189 -0.91 8.42 5.56
C TYR A 189 -1.59 7.25 4.84
N GLN A 190 -1.77 6.11 5.54
CA GLN A 190 -2.46 4.95 4.98
C GLN A 190 -3.91 5.25 4.62
N PHE A 191 -4.62 6.00 5.47
CA PHE A 191 -5.97 6.46 5.15
C PHE A 191 -5.98 7.38 3.92
N GLY A 192 -5.01 8.30 3.82
CA GLY A 192 -4.83 9.14 2.64
C GLY A 192 -4.59 8.34 1.35
N LEU A 193 -3.82 7.25 1.40
CA LEU A 193 -3.63 6.36 0.26
C LEU A 193 -4.94 5.69 -0.18
N LYS A 194 -5.80 5.28 0.76
CA LYS A 194 -7.14 4.74 0.47
C LYS A 194 -8.01 5.77 -0.25
N LEU A 195 -8.08 6.99 0.29
CA LEU A 195 -8.80 8.11 -0.34
C LEU A 195 -8.28 8.39 -1.76
N LYS A 196 -6.96 8.35 -1.95
CA LYS A 196 -6.32 8.60 -3.25
C LYS A 196 -6.68 7.54 -4.26
N ASN A 197 -6.70 6.27 -3.87
CA ASN A 197 -7.08 5.18 -4.77
C ASN A 197 -8.56 5.28 -5.19
N SER A 198 -9.43 5.62 -4.24
CA SER A 198 -10.84 5.90 -4.48
C SER A 198 -11.03 7.06 -5.48
N ILE A 199 -10.50 8.26 -5.19
CA ILE A 199 -10.61 9.43 -6.10
C ILE A 199 -9.99 9.15 -7.48
N ASN A 200 -8.82 8.52 -7.53
CA ASN A 200 -8.16 8.22 -8.80
C ASN A 200 -9.01 7.29 -9.69
N ASN A 201 -9.84 6.43 -9.08
CA ASN A 201 -10.70 5.53 -9.83
C ASN A 201 -11.95 6.21 -10.41
N PHE A 202 -12.55 7.17 -9.69
CA PHE A 202 -13.83 7.76 -10.10
C PHE A 202 -13.76 9.18 -10.67
N SER A 203 -12.71 9.96 -10.38
CA SER A 203 -12.59 11.39 -10.73
C SER A 203 -13.04 11.72 -12.16
N ALA A 204 -12.46 11.10 -13.19
CA ALA A 204 -12.88 11.35 -14.57
C ALA A 204 -14.32 10.92 -14.88
N LYS A 205 -14.83 9.83 -14.27
CA LYS A 205 -16.21 9.35 -14.47
C LYS A 205 -17.22 10.30 -13.85
N ALA A 206 -16.92 10.81 -12.66
CA ALA A 206 -17.73 11.82 -11.99
C ALA A 206 -17.65 13.17 -12.72
N GLY A 207 -16.48 13.54 -13.25
CA GLY A 207 -16.33 14.70 -14.13
C GLY A 207 -17.18 14.60 -15.40
N PHE A 208 -17.31 13.40 -15.98
CA PHE A 208 -18.21 13.17 -17.11
C PHE A 208 -19.69 13.32 -16.73
N VAL A 209 -20.09 12.88 -15.54
CA VAL A 209 -21.45 13.12 -15.01
C VAL A 209 -21.72 14.62 -14.84
N ILE A 210 -20.76 15.39 -14.31
CA ILE A 210 -20.86 16.86 -14.22
C ILE A 210 -21.00 17.47 -15.62
N LEU A 211 -20.20 17.02 -16.59
CA LEU A 211 -20.25 17.53 -17.95
C LEU A 211 -21.64 17.37 -18.57
N LEU A 212 -22.29 16.22 -18.36
CA LEU A 212 -23.66 15.97 -18.82
C LEU A 212 -24.67 16.91 -18.14
N LEU A 213 -24.55 17.12 -16.82
CA LEU A 213 -25.42 18.06 -16.10
C LEU A 213 -25.25 19.50 -16.60
N VAL A 214 -24.02 19.94 -16.82
CA VAL A 214 -23.73 21.29 -17.32
C VAL A 214 -24.21 21.45 -18.77
N PHE A 215 -23.99 20.45 -19.61
CA PHE A 215 -24.51 20.43 -20.98
C PHE A 215 -26.05 20.56 -20.96
N ASN A 216 -26.72 19.81 -20.09
CA ASN A 216 -28.16 19.93 -19.96
C ASN A 216 -28.60 21.34 -19.52
N GLY A 217 -27.86 21.92 -18.57
CA GLY A 217 -28.06 23.28 -18.09
C GLY A 217 -28.00 24.33 -19.20
N ILE A 218 -26.94 24.28 -19.99
CA ILE A 218 -26.64 25.26 -21.04
C ILE A 218 -27.68 25.22 -22.18
N TYR A 219 -28.00 24.03 -22.68
CA TYR A 219 -28.80 23.92 -23.92
C TYR A 219 -30.30 23.87 -23.69
N PHE A 220 -30.77 23.46 -22.51
CA PHE A 220 -32.19 23.10 -22.35
C PHE A 220 -32.91 23.77 -21.19
N SER A 221 -32.28 23.94 -20.03
CA SER A 221 -32.99 24.51 -18.88
C SER A 221 -33.03 26.04 -18.86
N GLY A 222 -32.53 26.68 -19.94
CA GLY A 222 -32.51 28.13 -20.05
C GLY A 222 -31.82 28.78 -18.85
N PHE A 223 -30.76 28.14 -18.34
CA PHE A 223 -30.06 28.54 -17.13
C PHE A 223 -29.59 30.00 -17.27
N GLN A 224 -30.40 30.94 -16.79
CA GLN A 224 -30.07 32.35 -16.74
C GLN A 224 -29.08 32.54 -15.59
N ILE A 225 -27.83 32.15 -15.80
CA ILE A 225 -26.75 32.60 -14.94
C ILE A 225 -26.73 34.12 -15.11
N SER A 226 -27.01 34.87 -14.04
CA SER A 226 -27.03 36.33 -14.06
C SER A 226 -25.71 36.94 -14.58
N ALA A 227 -24.59 36.22 -14.41
CA ALA A 227 -23.30 36.58 -14.99
C ALA A 227 -23.27 36.43 -16.53
N PHE A 228 -24.04 35.50 -17.10
CA PHE A 228 -24.15 35.34 -18.55
C PHE A 228 -25.00 36.43 -19.20
N THR A 229 -25.92 37.07 -18.47
CA THR A 229 -26.80 38.10 -19.03
C THR A 229 -26.02 39.30 -19.57
N ILE A 230 -24.87 39.61 -18.96
CA ILE A 230 -23.93 40.66 -19.41
C ILE A 230 -23.13 40.21 -20.63
N ILE A 231 -22.83 38.93 -20.76
CA ILE A 231 -22.08 38.38 -21.90
C ILE A 231 -22.99 38.18 -23.11
N THR A 232 -24.24 37.77 -22.89
CA THR A 232 -25.27 37.63 -23.94
C THR A 232 -25.67 38.98 -24.54
N SER A 233 -25.46 40.10 -23.84
CA SER A 233 -25.65 41.43 -24.45
C SER A 233 -24.49 41.83 -25.37
N LEU A 234 -23.30 41.26 -25.18
CA LEU A 234 -22.11 41.54 -25.98
C LEU A 234 -21.95 40.61 -27.20
N PHE A 235 -22.51 39.40 -27.15
CA PHE A 235 -22.39 38.41 -28.21
C PHE A 235 -23.74 37.87 -28.65
N ASN A 236 -23.90 37.67 -29.96
CA ASN A 236 -25.06 36.95 -30.51
C ASN A 236 -25.12 35.52 -29.92
N ASP A 237 -26.33 35.05 -29.62
CA ASP A 237 -26.62 33.73 -29.02
C ASP A 237 -25.91 32.58 -29.75
N PHE A 238 -25.78 32.67 -31.08
CA PHE A 238 -25.08 31.68 -31.88
C PHE A 238 -23.59 31.58 -31.54
N THR A 239 -22.90 32.72 -31.46
CA THR A 239 -21.47 32.81 -31.14
C THR A 239 -21.19 32.27 -29.74
N LEU A 240 -22.04 32.62 -28.78
CA LEU A 240 -21.91 32.18 -27.39
C LEU A 240 -22.09 30.66 -27.25
N LYS A 241 -23.08 30.09 -27.95
CA LYS A 241 -23.26 28.64 -28.03
C LYS A 241 -22.05 27.94 -28.66
N LEU A 242 -21.45 28.52 -29.70
CA LEU A 242 -20.27 27.96 -30.35
C LEU A 242 -19.04 27.96 -29.42
N ILE A 243 -18.82 29.04 -28.68
CA ILE A 243 -17.76 29.14 -27.65
C ILE A 243 -17.98 28.10 -26.54
N LEU A 244 -19.20 28.00 -26.01
CA LEU A 244 -19.53 27.00 -24.98
C LEU A 244 -19.33 25.56 -25.48
N THR A 245 -19.68 25.29 -26.73
CA THR A 245 -19.45 23.99 -27.36
C THR A 245 -17.95 23.67 -27.43
N SER A 246 -17.10 24.66 -27.75
CA SER A 246 -15.65 24.50 -27.73
C SER A 246 -15.13 24.14 -26.33
N PHE A 247 -15.65 24.77 -25.28
CA PHE A 247 -15.29 24.41 -23.90
C PHE A 247 -15.70 22.98 -23.52
N ILE A 248 -16.82 22.48 -24.02
CA ILE A 248 -17.22 21.07 -23.82
C ILE A 248 -16.19 20.10 -24.42
N PHE A 249 -15.69 20.38 -25.63
CA PHE A 249 -14.64 19.56 -26.25
C PHE A 249 -13.33 19.59 -25.44
N LEU A 250 -12.94 20.78 -24.97
CA LEU A 250 -11.74 20.92 -24.13
C LEU A 250 -11.89 20.17 -22.80
N SER A 251 -13.06 20.23 -22.17
CA SER A 251 -13.40 19.46 -20.98
C SER A 251 -13.30 17.95 -21.23
N LEU A 252 -13.75 17.44 -22.38
CA LEU A 252 -13.60 16.02 -22.74
C LEU A 252 -12.12 15.61 -22.87
N ILE A 253 -11.29 16.45 -23.50
CA ILE A 253 -9.84 16.19 -23.62
C ILE A 253 -9.20 16.07 -22.23
N ILE A 254 -9.54 16.96 -21.30
CA ILE A 254 -9.05 16.93 -19.91
C ILE A 254 -9.43 15.61 -19.22
N LEU A 255 -10.68 15.16 -19.34
CA LEU A 255 -11.14 13.89 -18.76
C LEU A 255 -10.42 12.68 -19.37
N ILE A 256 -10.16 12.69 -20.68
CA ILE A 256 -9.41 11.63 -21.36
C ILE A 256 -7.96 11.57 -20.86
N ILE A 257 -7.33 12.72 -20.66
CA ILE A 257 -5.97 12.80 -20.10
C ILE A 257 -5.94 12.21 -18.69
N ASP A 258 -6.91 12.57 -17.82
CA ASP A 258 -6.98 12.03 -16.46
C ASP A 258 -7.22 10.49 -16.46
N LEU A 259 -8.08 9.98 -17.34
CA LEU A 259 -8.28 8.53 -17.52
C LEU A 259 -6.99 7.81 -17.91
N LYS A 260 -6.14 8.41 -18.75
CA LYS A 260 -4.83 7.86 -19.11
C LYS A 260 -3.85 7.91 -17.93
N LEU A 261 -3.86 8.99 -17.14
CA LEU A 261 -3.01 9.14 -15.95
C LEU A 261 -3.38 8.18 -14.82
N ARG A 262 -4.66 7.76 -14.74
CA ARG A 262 -5.17 6.86 -13.71
C ARG A 262 -4.31 5.62 -13.52
N LYS A 263 -3.91 4.93 -14.59
CA LYS A 263 -3.11 3.70 -14.53
C LYS A 263 -1.73 3.95 -13.93
N LYS A 264 -1.11 5.10 -14.26
CA LYS A 264 0.21 5.48 -13.74
C LYS A 264 0.17 5.79 -12.25
N ILE A 265 -0.92 6.38 -11.77
CA ILE A 265 -1.07 6.82 -10.38
C ILE A 265 -1.51 5.66 -9.47
N TYR A 266 -2.30 4.69 -9.96
CA TYR A 266 -2.93 3.68 -9.10
C TYR A 266 -1.92 2.87 -8.27
N ASN A 267 -0.86 2.36 -8.90
CA ASN A 267 0.14 1.52 -8.23
C ASN A 267 1.23 2.29 -7.47
N LYS A 268 1.24 3.62 -7.54
CA LYS A 268 2.26 4.44 -6.90
C LYS A 268 1.94 4.71 -5.44
N ILE A 269 2.94 4.48 -4.60
CA ILE A 269 2.99 4.79 -3.17
C ILE A 269 3.71 6.14 -2.95
N GLU A 270 4.68 6.43 -3.81
CA GLU A 270 5.44 7.69 -3.79
C GLU A 270 5.12 8.53 -5.02
N PHE A 271 5.08 9.85 -4.81
CA PHE A 271 4.71 10.81 -5.82
C PHE A 271 5.86 11.80 -6.01
N THR A 272 6.14 12.14 -7.27
CA THR A 272 7.10 13.20 -7.59
C THR A 272 6.37 14.55 -7.59
N GLY A 273 7.06 15.64 -7.23
CA GLY A 273 6.49 16.99 -7.28
C GLY A 273 5.92 17.33 -8.66
N ALA A 274 6.58 16.90 -9.73
CA ALA A 274 6.12 17.08 -11.10
C ALA A 274 4.76 16.40 -11.37
N GLU A 275 4.49 15.22 -10.80
CA GLU A 275 3.21 14.52 -10.95
C GLU A 275 2.07 15.24 -10.22
N VAL A 276 2.36 15.76 -9.03
CA VAL A 276 1.41 16.57 -8.25
C VAL A 276 1.07 17.85 -9.00
N VAL A 277 2.08 18.61 -9.44
CA VAL A 277 1.92 19.86 -10.19
C VAL A 277 1.17 19.63 -11.50
N ARG A 278 1.50 18.59 -12.26
CA ARG A 278 0.79 18.26 -13.51
C ARG A 278 -0.69 17.96 -13.26
N THR A 279 -1.00 17.16 -12.23
CA THR A 279 -2.39 16.81 -11.89
C THR A 279 -3.14 18.03 -11.36
N PHE A 280 -2.46 18.92 -10.62
CA PHE A 280 -3.01 20.18 -10.14
C PHE A 280 -3.36 21.13 -11.29
N ILE A 281 -2.43 21.38 -12.22
CA ILE A 281 -2.70 22.21 -13.41
C ILE A 281 -3.87 21.64 -14.21
N LEU A 282 -3.90 20.32 -14.42
CA LEU A 282 -5.01 19.65 -15.11
C LEU A 282 -6.34 19.85 -14.36
N GLY A 283 -6.32 19.77 -13.03
CA GLY A 283 -7.47 20.02 -12.17
C GLY A 283 -7.97 21.46 -12.28
N VAL A 284 -7.07 22.45 -12.18
CA VAL A 284 -7.38 23.87 -12.31
C VAL A 284 -7.98 24.18 -13.68
N LEU A 285 -7.35 23.72 -14.76
CA LEU A 285 -7.88 23.89 -16.11
C LEU A 285 -9.27 23.24 -16.22
N GLY A 286 -9.44 22.02 -15.72
CA GLY A 286 -10.75 21.36 -15.71
C GLY A 286 -11.80 22.08 -14.87
N THR A 287 -11.42 22.76 -13.78
CA THR A 287 -12.37 23.55 -12.99
C THR A 287 -12.78 24.83 -13.70
N VAL A 288 -11.84 25.50 -14.39
CA VAL A 288 -12.12 26.68 -15.22
C VAL A 288 -13.09 26.32 -16.34
N PHE A 289 -12.91 25.17 -16.98
CA PHE A 289 -13.80 24.68 -18.02
C PHE A 289 -14.96 23.85 -17.45
N LEU A 290 -16.04 24.54 -17.06
CA LEU A 290 -17.32 23.94 -16.67
C LEU A 290 -17.29 23.16 -15.34
N SER A 291 -16.34 23.46 -14.45
CA SER A 291 -16.22 22.80 -13.13
C SER A 291 -16.02 21.27 -13.16
N ILE A 292 -15.75 20.67 -14.33
CA ILE A 292 -15.58 19.21 -14.46
C ILE A 292 -14.33 18.70 -13.73
N GLY A 293 -13.35 19.59 -13.52
CA GLY A 293 -12.09 19.30 -12.88
C GLY A 293 -12.15 19.25 -11.36
N ILE A 294 -13.30 19.47 -10.70
CA ILE A 294 -13.33 19.59 -9.24
C ILE A 294 -12.82 18.33 -8.53
N PHE A 295 -13.12 17.14 -9.05
CA PHE A 295 -12.60 15.88 -8.51
C PHE A 295 -11.14 15.63 -8.87
N ILE A 296 -10.66 16.16 -10.00
CA ILE A 296 -9.24 16.12 -10.40
C ILE A 296 -8.42 17.08 -9.52
N LEU A 297 -8.98 18.24 -9.18
CA LEU A 297 -8.39 19.18 -8.24
C LEU A 297 -8.33 18.57 -6.84
N LEU A 298 -9.41 17.97 -6.35
CA LEU A 298 -9.42 17.24 -5.07
C LEU A 298 -8.38 16.11 -5.06
N LYS A 299 -8.25 15.36 -6.16
CA LYS A 299 -7.19 14.36 -6.36
C LYS A 299 -5.81 14.97 -6.19
N SER A 300 -5.54 16.11 -6.83
CA SER A 300 -4.24 16.78 -6.76
C SER A 300 -3.91 17.31 -5.37
N ILE A 301 -4.89 17.87 -4.65
CA ILE A 301 -4.72 18.34 -3.27
C ILE A 301 -4.38 17.16 -2.36
N LEU A 302 -5.05 16.01 -2.55
CA LEU A 302 -4.76 14.81 -1.79
C LEU A 302 -3.37 14.25 -2.11
N LEU A 303 -2.95 14.27 -3.37
CA LEU A 303 -1.59 13.89 -3.77
C LEU A 303 -0.54 14.82 -3.16
N LEU A 304 -0.82 16.13 -3.08
CA LEU A 304 0.05 17.11 -2.42
C LEU A 304 0.16 16.83 -0.92
N ALA A 305 -0.96 16.56 -0.25
CA ALA A 305 -0.97 16.21 1.18
C ALA A 305 -0.17 14.92 1.45
N LEU A 306 -0.27 13.92 0.56
CA LEU A 306 0.52 12.69 0.64
C LEU A 306 2.00 12.94 0.34
N PHE A 307 2.32 13.84 -0.59
CA PHE A 307 3.70 14.20 -0.90
C PHE A 307 4.40 14.89 0.29
N VAL A 308 3.73 15.86 0.93
CA VAL A 308 4.27 16.60 2.08
C VAL A 308 4.27 15.75 3.35
N GLY A 309 3.22 14.95 3.55
CA GLY A 309 3.05 14.10 4.73
C GLY A 309 3.74 12.74 4.64
N LYS A 310 4.71 12.56 3.74
CA LYS A 310 5.44 11.30 3.57
C LYS A 310 6.26 11.01 4.84
N PRO A 311 6.05 9.87 5.53
CA PRO A 311 6.88 9.51 6.66
C PRO A 311 8.32 9.17 6.24
N ILE A 312 9.27 9.51 7.10
CA ILE A 312 10.73 9.39 6.85
C ILE A 312 11.18 7.92 6.77
N ASP A 313 10.49 7.00 7.47
CA ASP A 313 10.86 5.58 7.58
C ASP A 313 10.15 4.65 6.57
N LEU A 314 9.72 5.16 5.41
CA LEU A 314 8.87 4.43 4.45
C LEU A 314 9.58 3.31 3.67
N ASP A 315 10.88 3.09 3.91
CA ASP A 315 11.68 2.08 3.20
C ASP A 315 11.22 0.65 3.53
N GLY A 316 10.35 0.11 2.66
CA GLY A 316 10.23 -1.33 2.41
C GLY A 316 9.04 -2.10 3.02
N LYS A 317 8.16 -1.48 3.83
CA LYS A 317 7.11 -2.25 4.56
C LYS A 317 5.67 -2.14 4.05
N LEU A 318 5.33 -1.21 3.16
CA LEU A 318 3.95 -1.03 2.71
C LEU A 318 3.64 -1.88 1.47
N LYS A 319 3.29 -3.16 1.69
CA LYS A 319 2.61 -3.97 0.66
C LYS A 319 1.11 -3.66 0.69
N LEU A 320 0.65 -2.82 -0.24
CA LEU A 320 -0.76 -2.79 -0.61
C LEU A 320 -1.16 -4.21 -1.05
N LYS A 321 -2.18 -4.80 -0.40
CA LYS A 321 -2.73 -6.10 -0.80
C LYS A 321 -3.12 -6.02 -2.28
N GLU A 322 -2.42 -6.74 -3.14
CA GLU A 322 -2.88 -6.99 -4.50
C GLU A 322 -4.23 -7.71 -4.43
N PRO A 323 -5.20 -7.36 -5.28
CA PRO A 323 -6.42 -8.14 -5.38
C PRO A 323 -6.04 -9.55 -5.86
N GLU A 324 -6.20 -10.56 -4.99
CA GLU A 324 -6.08 -11.96 -5.36
C GLU A 324 -7.12 -12.30 -6.43
N THR A 325 -6.75 -12.16 -7.70
CA THR A 325 -7.44 -12.85 -8.79
C THR A 325 -7.23 -14.34 -8.57
N LYS A 326 -8.20 -14.98 -7.92
CA LYS A 326 -8.37 -16.44 -7.97
C LYS A 326 -8.61 -16.82 -9.42
N ILE A 327 -7.55 -17.07 -10.17
CA ILE A 327 -7.62 -17.83 -11.41
C ILE A 327 -7.91 -19.27 -10.97
N VAL A 328 -9.20 -19.60 -10.87
CA VAL A 328 -9.64 -20.98 -10.91
C VAL A 328 -9.42 -21.43 -12.35
N PRO A 329 -8.56 -22.43 -12.64
CA PRO A 329 -8.47 -22.97 -13.98
C PRO A 329 -9.82 -23.64 -14.29
N ILE A 330 -10.60 -22.99 -15.15
CA ILE A 330 -11.76 -23.61 -15.77
C ILE A 330 -11.20 -24.66 -16.72
N GLN A 331 -11.33 -25.93 -16.35
CA GLN A 331 -11.25 -27.02 -17.31
C GLN A 331 -12.44 -26.88 -18.26
N ILE A 332 -12.18 -26.29 -19.43
CA ILE A 332 -13.12 -26.30 -20.54
C ILE A 332 -13.17 -27.75 -21.04
N LYS A 333 -14.25 -28.47 -20.72
CA LYS A 333 -14.61 -29.67 -21.48
C LYS A 333 -14.98 -29.21 -22.88
N LEU A 334 -14.18 -29.64 -23.85
CA LEU A 334 -14.42 -29.50 -25.29
C LEU A 334 -15.79 -30.13 -25.61
N PRO A 335 -16.75 -29.39 -26.21
CA PRO A 335 -17.94 -29.98 -26.81
C PRO A 335 -17.56 -30.68 -28.11
N GLU A 336 -18.13 -31.86 -28.34
CA GLU A 336 -17.98 -32.64 -29.57
C GLU A 336 -18.42 -31.84 -30.81
N GLU A 337 -17.63 -31.96 -31.87
CA GLU A 337 -17.83 -31.32 -33.17
C GLU A 337 -19.14 -31.76 -33.86
N PRO A 338 -19.94 -30.82 -34.39
CA PRO A 338 -20.85 -31.09 -35.49
C PRO A 338 -20.16 -30.83 -36.84
N LYS A 339 -20.49 -31.71 -37.78
CA LYS A 339 -19.92 -31.89 -39.11
C LYS A 339 -19.96 -30.65 -40.02
N GLU A 340 -18.96 -30.62 -40.88
CA GLU A 340 -18.70 -29.72 -42.01
C GLU A 340 -19.92 -29.45 -42.92
N GLU A 341 -20.03 -28.21 -43.40
CA GLU A 341 -20.45 -27.94 -44.78
C GLU A 341 -19.66 -26.77 -45.36
N ARG A 342 -19.07 -27.02 -46.54
CA ARG A 342 -18.12 -26.18 -47.29
C ARG A 342 -18.80 -25.02 -47.99
N ILE A 343 -18.22 -23.82 -47.97
CA ILE A 343 -18.30 -22.84 -49.07
C ILE A 343 -16.93 -22.14 -49.23
N GLN A 344 -16.62 -21.79 -50.49
CA GLN A 344 -15.33 -21.76 -51.17
C GLN A 344 -14.45 -20.52 -50.95
N LYS A 345 -13.15 -20.70 -51.27
CA LYS A 345 -12.09 -19.70 -51.45
C LYS A 345 -12.35 -18.77 -52.64
N GLU A 346 -11.88 -17.53 -52.55
CA GLU A 346 -11.37 -16.77 -53.69
C GLU A 346 -10.24 -15.81 -53.25
N GLU A 347 -9.38 -15.47 -54.22
CA GLU A 347 -7.94 -15.22 -54.10
C GLU A 347 -7.50 -13.76 -53.84
N ILE A 348 -6.22 -13.63 -53.48
CA ILE A 348 -5.42 -12.39 -53.34
C ILE A 348 -4.77 -12.05 -54.70
N PRO A 349 -4.52 -10.76 -55.01
CA PRO A 349 -3.13 -10.28 -55.23
C PRO A 349 -2.91 -8.90 -54.55
N SER A 350 -1.86 -8.55 -53.80
CA SER A 350 -0.39 -8.48 -53.99
C SER A 350 0.11 -7.51 -55.08
N GLU A 351 0.68 -6.37 -54.67
CA GLU A 351 1.67 -5.52 -55.39
C GLU A 351 2.38 -4.63 -54.34
N GLN A 352 3.65 -4.90 -54.00
CA GLN A 352 4.90 -4.23 -54.48
C GLN A 352 5.01 -2.74 -54.07
N SER A 353 5.77 -2.39 -53.02
CA SER A 353 7.23 -2.15 -52.95
C SER A 353 7.71 -0.88 -53.65
N GLU A 354 8.32 0.07 -52.91
CA GLU A 354 9.60 0.66 -53.30
C GLU A 354 10.30 1.41 -52.13
N PHE A 355 11.62 1.23 -52.11
CA PHE A 355 12.64 1.78 -51.22
C PHE A 355 12.88 3.28 -51.49
N ILE A 356 13.50 4.00 -50.55
CA ILE A 356 14.76 4.76 -50.69
C ILE A 356 15.04 5.55 -49.39
N SER A 357 16.24 5.39 -48.86
CA SER A 357 16.97 6.30 -47.95
C SER A 357 18.19 6.80 -48.76
N PRO A 358 18.73 8.03 -48.58
CA PRO A 358 19.56 8.34 -47.40
C PRO A 358 19.59 9.84 -46.93
N GLU A 359 20.14 10.06 -45.73
CA GLU A 359 20.77 11.30 -45.21
C GLU A 359 21.89 11.85 -46.14
N PRO A 360 22.62 12.98 -45.90
CA PRO A 360 22.78 13.83 -44.68
C PRO A 360 22.90 15.36 -44.91
N LYS A 361 23.05 16.16 -43.83
CA LYS A 361 24.19 17.11 -43.66
C LYS A 361 24.22 17.86 -42.32
N VAL A 362 25.43 17.83 -41.76
CA VAL A 362 26.00 18.54 -40.62
C VAL A 362 26.28 20.01 -40.95
N GLN A 363 26.16 20.92 -39.97
CA GLN A 363 27.02 22.10 -39.84
C GLN A 363 27.36 22.36 -38.37
N GLU A 364 28.67 22.31 -38.08
CA GLU A 364 29.36 22.83 -36.90
C GLU A 364 29.58 24.35 -37.03
N ILE A 365 29.59 25.09 -35.91
CA ILE A 365 30.50 26.25 -35.69
C ILE A 365 30.98 26.26 -34.22
N LYS A 366 32.31 26.41 -34.08
CA LYS A 366 33.22 26.55 -32.91
C LYS A 366 32.96 27.86 -32.10
N ALA A 367 33.06 27.94 -30.76
CA ALA A 367 34.17 27.89 -29.78
C ALA A 367 35.04 29.18 -29.66
N GLU A 368 35.09 29.75 -28.44
CA GLU A 368 36.18 30.52 -27.74
C GLU A 368 35.65 30.92 -26.33
N GLU A 369 36.14 30.42 -25.17
CA GLU A 369 37.29 30.86 -24.31
C GLU A 369 37.32 32.37 -23.98
N LYS A 370 37.55 32.93 -22.77
CA LYS A 370 37.73 32.52 -21.34
C LYS A 370 37.67 33.84 -20.46
N PRO A 371 37.78 33.80 -19.10
CA PRO A 371 37.40 34.85 -18.10
C PRO A 371 38.58 35.82 -17.78
N PRO A 372 38.65 36.74 -16.74
CA PRO A 372 38.21 36.67 -15.31
C PRO A 372 37.79 38.01 -14.61
N GLU A 373 37.64 37.97 -13.27
CA GLU A 373 37.71 39.03 -12.19
C GLU A 373 36.58 38.79 -11.16
N GLU A 374 36.76 38.25 -9.94
CA GLU A 374 37.55 38.60 -8.73
C GLU A 374 37.03 39.81 -7.91
N GLU A 375 37.17 39.71 -6.58
CA GLU A 375 36.84 40.66 -5.48
C GLU A 375 35.36 40.66 -4.96
N THR A 376 35.04 40.63 -3.65
CA THR A 376 35.82 40.77 -2.40
C THR A 376 35.00 40.27 -1.20
N GLU A 377 35.73 39.93 -0.14
CA GLU A 377 35.31 39.67 1.23
C GLU A 377 34.47 40.81 1.83
N GLU A 378 33.56 40.48 2.77
CA GLU A 378 33.40 41.30 3.97
C GLU A 378 32.95 40.46 5.17
N VAL A 379 33.80 40.54 6.19
CA VAL A 379 33.73 39.96 7.52
C VAL A 379 32.82 40.83 8.39
N LEU A 380 32.00 40.21 9.26
CA LEU A 380 31.57 40.86 10.50
C LEU A 380 31.44 39.82 11.62
N THR A 381 32.48 39.79 12.44
CA THR A 381 32.58 39.25 13.80
C THR A 381 31.95 40.20 14.81
N VAL A 382 31.23 39.67 15.80
CA VAL A 382 31.09 40.17 17.20
C VAL A 382 30.82 38.93 18.07
N GLU A 383 31.82 38.38 18.78
CA GLU A 383 32.12 38.53 20.23
C GLU A 383 30.92 38.16 21.13
N GLU A 384 30.90 36.98 21.78
CA GLU A 384 31.57 36.55 23.04
C GLU A 384 31.12 37.28 24.31
N GLU A 385 30.57 36.51 25.27
CA GLU A 385 30.87 36.47 26.72
C GLU A 385 29.96 35.38 27.37
N HIS A 386 30.50 34.26 27.90
CA HIS A 386 30.96 34.04 29.29
C HIS A 386 29.82 34.09 30.34
N LYS A 387 29.68 33.23 31.37
CA LYS A 387 30.46 32.11 31.94
C LYS A 387 29.68 31.54 33.16
N GLU A 388 30.04 30.31 33.58
CA GLU A 388 30.12 29.80 34.99
C GLU A 388 28.81 29.59 35.80
N GLU A 389 28.61 28.62 36.72
CA GLU A 389 29.36 27.51 37.37
C GLU A 389 28.34 26.62 38.15
N ILE A 390 28.41 25.28 38.09
CA ILE A 390 28.86 24.28 39.13
C ILE A 390 28.01 24.13 40.41
N LEU A 391 27.58 22.88 40.71
CA LEU A 391 27.73 22.09 41.97
C LEU A 391 26.74 20.91 41.97
N GLU A 392 27.22 19.67 41.76
CA GLU A 392 27.52 18.64 42.78
C GLU A 392 26.29 18.11 43.55
N ASP A 393 25.97 16.81 43.40
CA ASP A 393 26.09 15.91 44.55
C ASP A 393 26.03 14.40 44.21
N VAL A 394 26.70 13.63 45.06
CA VAL A 394 27.08 12.22 44.97
C VAL A 394 26.02 11.27 45.55
N ALA A 395 26.10 10.00 45.14
CA ALA A 395 25.20 8.85 45.35
C ALA A 395 24.80 8.48 46.82
N PRO A 396 23.91 7.49 47.02
CA PRO A 396 24.44 6.12 47.17
C PRO A 396 23.58 4.97 46.57
N GLN A 397 24.27 3.84 46.44
CA GLN A 397 23.86 2.53 45.94
C GLN A 397 22.71 1.88 46.73
N LYS A 398 21.88 1.07 46.04
CA LYS A 398 21.19 -0.08 46.63
C LYS A 398 21.15 -1.26 45.64
N LYS A 399 21.70 -2.39 46.08
CA LYS A 399 21.63 -3.74 45.47
C LYS A 399 20.28 -4.38 45.77
N GLU A 400 19.77 -5.17 44.83
CA GLU A 400 19.03 -6.46 44.96
C GLU A 400 18.49 -6.78 43.55
N GLU A 401 19.10 -7.70 42.80
CA GLU A 401 18.74 -9.12 42.69
C GLU A 401 17.26 -9.40 42.35
N VAL A 402 17.06 -10.35 41.42
CA VAL A 402 15.78 -10.98 41.00
C VAL A 402 15.11 -10.40 39.73
N LYS A 403 15.52 -10.92 38.56
CA LYS A 403 14.65 -11.59 37.53
C LYS A 403 15.41 -11.81 36.22
N GLU A 404 16.21 -12.88 36.16
CA GLU A 404 16.70 -13.48 34.91
C GLU A 404 15.65 -14.37 34.21
N GLU A 405 14.39 -14.38 34.66
CA GLU A 405 13.34 -15.23 34.10
C GLU A 405 12.51 -14.59 32.97
N ASP A 406 12.56 -13.26 32.78
CA ASP A 406 11.71 -12.58 31.78
C ASP A 406 12.32 -12.50 30.36
N ILE A 407 13.55 -13.01 30.15
CA ILE A 407 14.23 -12.99 28.83
C ILE A 407 14.10 -14.32 28.08
N LYS A 408 13.60 -15.38 28.71
CA LYS A 408 13.40 -16.70 28.06
C LYS A 408 12.09 -16.84 27.26
N LEU A 409 11.25 -15.81 27.18
CA LEU A 409 9.89 -15.89 26.59
C LEU A 409 9.64 -15.05 25.33
N ARG A 410 10.67 -14.61 24.59
CA ARG A 410 10.47 -13.87 23.31
C ARG A 410 11.07 -14.55 22.08
N LEU A 411 11.03 -15.88 22.04
CA LEU A 411 11.43 -16.63 20.84
C LEU A 411 10.43 -17.70 20.41
N HIS A 412 9.13 -17.47 20.61
CA HIS A 412 8.11 -18.24 19.90
C HIS A 412 6.93 -17.34 19.57
N GLU A 413 6.85 -16.89 18.32
CA GLU A 413 5.61 -16.74 17.54
C GLU A 413 5.87 -16.14 16.13
N SER A 414 6.87 -16.65 15.42
CA SER A 414 6.79 -16.71 13.95
C SER A 414 6.02 -17.99 13.57
N LEU A 415 4.79 -18.12 14.10
CA LEU A 415 3.90 -19.23 13.79
C LEU A 415 3.07 -18.87 12.55
N LEU A 416 3.61 -19.18 11.38
CA LEU A 416 2.73 -19.54 10.27
C LEU A 416 1.84 -20.70 10.77
N PRO A 417 0.51 -20.66 10.62
CA PRO A 417 -0.35 -21.75 11.04
C PRO A 417 -0.15 -22.92 10.07
N VAL A 418 0.74 -23.82 10.44
CA VAL A 418 1.05 -25.02 9.67
C VAL A 418 0.01 -26.09 10.00
N LYS A 419 -0.94 -26.33 9.09
CA LYS A 419 -2.14 -27.14 9.33
C LYS A 419 -1.88 -28.67 9.33
N ASN A 420 -0.75 -29.15 8.82
CA ASN A 420 -0.44 -30.59 8.70
C ASN A 420 0.98 -30.95 9.19
N GLU A 421 1.19 -32.18 9.68
CA GLU A 421 2.51 -32.67 10.13
C GLU A 421 3.59 -32.67 9.02
N LYS A 422 3.19 -32.91 7.77
CA LYS A 422 4.10 -32.83 6.60
C LYS A 422 4.62 -31.42 6.39
N ASP A 423 3.74 -30.43 6.47
CA ASP A 423 4.10 -29.03 6.31
C ASP A 423 5.00 -28.56 7.46
N ARG A 424 4.86 -29.13 8.66
CA ARG A 424 5.72 -28.80 9.82
C ARG A 424 7.13 -29.36 9.65
N LYS A 425 7.28 -30.53 9.03
CA LYS A 425 8.59 -31.06 8.63
C LYS A 425 9.23 -30.20 7.54
N ILE A 426 8.47 -29.80 6.52
CA ILE A 426 8.98 -28.95 5.42
C ILE A 426 9.38 -27.58 5.97
N VAL A 427 8.57 -26.96 6.83
CA VAL A 427 8.90 -25.67 7.46
C VAL A 427 10.12 -25.80 8.38
N LYS A 428 10.23 -26.89 9.17
CA LYS A 428 11.44 -27.16 9.96
C LYS A 428 12.67 -27.39 9.09
N GLU A 429 12.53 -28.08 7.96
CA GLU A 429 13.62 -28.34 7.01
C GLU A 429 14.02 -27.08 6.24
N TYR A 430 13.06 -26.22 5.91
CA TYR A 430 13.27 -24.94 5.27
C TYR A 430 13.94 -23.95 6.25
N PHE A 431 13.47 -23.88 7.49
CA PHE A 431 14.13 -23.07 8.53
C PHE A 431 15.46 -23.66 8.98
N SER A 432 15.66 -24.99 9.01
CA SER A 432 16.97 -25.56 9.31
C SER A 432 17.95 -25.34 8.17
N LYS A 433 17.50 -25.34 6.90
CA LYS A 433 18.29 -24.88 5.74
C LYS A 433 18.62 -23.39 5.81
N ILE A 434 17.69 -22.55 6.31
CA ILE A 434 17.91 -21.10 6.51
C ILE A 434 18.76 -20.78 7.75
N PHE A 435 18.72 -21.58 8.81
CA PHE A 435 19.46 -21.32 10.05
C PHE A 435 20.77 -22.12 10.19
N ASN A 436 21.08 -22.99 9.22
CA ASN A 436 22.42 -23.58 9.03
C ASN A 436 23.34 -22.75 8.13
N ILE A 437 22.98 -21.50 7.84
CA ILE A 437 23.67 -20.63 6.88
C ILE A 437 25.09 -20.19 7.31
N ILE A 438 25.50 -20.35 8.58
CA ILE A 438 26.86 -19.99 9.03
C ILE A 438 27.68 -21.25 9.30
N SER A 439 28.69 -21.49 8.47
CA SER A 439 29.61 -22.62 8.60
C SER A 439 30.34 -22.62 9.96
N LYS A 440 30.74 -23.80 10.44
CA LYS A 440 31.50 -23.91 11.70
C LYS A 440 32.80 -23.13 11.65
N ASP A 441 33.40 -23.03 10.46
CA ASP A 441 34.65 -22.31 10.23
C ASP A 441 34.47 -20.80 10.37
N ILE A 442 33.38 -20.23 9.84
CA ILE A 442 33.06 -18.80 10.00
C ILE A 442 32.80 -18.45 11.47
N ARG A 443 32.10 -19.31 12.23
CA ARG A 443 31.90 -19.12 13.68
C ARG A 443 33.21 -19.13 14.46
N LYS A 444 34.17 -19.95 14.02
CA LYS A 444 35.49 -20.03 14.62
C LYS A 444 36.31 -18.77 14.31
N GLN A 445 36.33 -18.32 13.06
CA GLN A 445 37.00 -17.08 12.65
C GLN A 445 36.49 -15.85 13.41
N ILE A 446 35.17 -15.69 13.56
CA ILE A 446 34.58 -14.58 14.34
C ILE A 446 34.91 -14.68 15.84
N SER A 447 35.12 -15.89 16.35
CA SER A 447 35.48 -16.10 17.75
C SER A 447 36.94 -15.74 18.03
N GLU A 448 37.80 -15.80 17.01
CA GLU A 448 39.22 -15.42 17.03
C GLU A 448 39.44 -13.91 16.97
N ILE A 449 38.49 -13.12 16.43
CA ILE A 449 38.56 -11.65 16.47
C ILE A 449 38.26 -11.15 17.90
N ASP A 450 39.10 -10.24 18.43
CA ASP A 450 39.00 -9.65 19.78
C ASP A 450 37.82 -8.66 19.92
N ILE A 451 36.60 -9.19 19.80
CA ILE A 451 35.34 -8.46 19.83
C ILE A 451 34.54 -8.78 21.11
N PRO A 452 33.91 -7.78 21.77
CA PRO A 452 33.03 -8.00 22.92
C PRO A 452 31.91 -9.01 22.66
N LYS A 453 31.57 -9.84 23.66
CA LYS A 453 30.53 -10.89 23.56
C LYS A 453 29.17 -10.40 23.05
N LYS A 454 28.79 -9.16 23.39
CA LYS A 454 27.53 -8.52 22.96
C LYS A 454 27.53 -8.19 21.47
N GLU A 455 28.65 -7.67 20.96
CA GLU A 455 28.83 -7.33 19.54
C GLU A 455 28.94 -8.59 18.68
N ARG A 456 29.63 -9.62 19.17
CA ARG A 456 29.72 -10.93 18.53
C ARG A 456 28.34 -11.54 18.24
N LYS A 457 27.39 -11.39 19.15
CA LYS A 457 26.01 -11.88 18.98
C LYS A 457 25.24 -11.12 17.90
N ASN A 458 25.48 -9.82 17.74
CA ASN A 458 24.86 -9.01 16.69
C ASN A 458 25.46 -9.34 15.32
N LEU A 459 26.78 -9.49 15.25
CA LEU A 459 27.49 -9.90 14.03
C LEU A 459 27.00 -11.25 13.49
N LEU A 460 26.83 -12.24 14.36
CA LEU A 460 26.28 -13.54 13.97
C LEU A 460 24.82 -13.47 13.50
N ARG A 461 24.06 -12.46 13.91
CA ARG A 461 22.69 -12.24 13.40
C ARG A 461 22.73 -11.60 12.02
N GLU A 462 23.60 -10.62 11.80
CA GLU A 462 23.77 -9.97 10.50
C GLU A 462 24.26 -10.95 9.42
N LEU A 463 25.25 -11.78 9.77
CA LEU A 463 25.81 -12.81 8.87
C LEU A 463 24.81 -13.90 8.48
N ALA A 464 23.84 -14.21 9.35
CA ALA A 464 22.83 -15.24 9.08
C ALA A 464 21.91 -14.90 7.89
N PHE A 465 21.89 -13.63 7.45
CA PHE A 465 21.09 -13.17 6.31
C PHE A 465 21.91 -12.97 5.02
N LEU A 466 23.21 -13.26 5.04
CA LEU A 466 24.11 -13.10 3.89
C LEU A 466 24.40 -14.45 3.22
N ALA A 467 24.68 -14.42 1.91
CA ALA A 467 25.13 -15.62 1.19
C ALA A 467 26.55 -16.03 1.63
N GLU A 468 26.94 -17.30 1.48
CA GLU A 468 28.21 -17.84 2.00
C GLU A 468 29.46 -17.08 1.51
N GLU A 469 29.51 -16.70 0.23
CA GLU A 469 30.58 -15.86 -0.34
C GLU A 469 30.61 -14.45 0.28
N GLU A 470 29.44 -13.88 0.55
CA GLU A 470 29.33 -12.56 1.18
C GLU A 470 29.68 -12.60 2.67
N GLN A 471 29.46 -13.74 3.34
CA GLN A 471 29.86 -13.93 4.72
C GLN A 471 31.39 -13.96 4.88
N LEU A 472 32.09 -14.62 3.95
CA LEU A 472 33.55 -14.65 3.95
C LEU A 472 34.13 -13.25 3.76
N ASN A 473 33.66 -12.52 2.74
CA ASN A 473 34.09 -11.14 2.48
C ASN A 473 33.77 -10.22 3.67
N TYR A 474 32.63 -10.43 4.33
CA TYR A 474 32.24 -9.65 5.51
C TYR A 474 33.16 -9.92 6.72
N VAL A 475 33.55 -11.18 6.94
CA VAL A 475 34.44 -11.56 8.04
C VAL A 475 35.86 -11.07 7.79
N GLU A 476 36.33 -11.12 6.54
CA GLU A 476 37.63 -10.58 6.13
C GLU A 476 37.69 -9.06 6.33
N ALA A 477 36.66 -8.33 5.87
CA ALA A 477 36.58 -6.88 6.07
C ALA A 477 36.56 -6.49 7.57
N LEU A 478 35.90 -7.29 8.40
CA LEU A 478 35.91 -7.08 9.85
C LEU A 478 37.27 -7.39 10.48
N ARG A 479 38.00 -8.39 9.98
CA ARG A 479 39.35 -8.69 10.46
C ARG A 479 40.28 -7.50 10.19
N ASN A 480 40.26 -6.98 8.95
CA ASN A 480 41.05 -5.83 8.55
C ASN A 480 40.73 -4.60 9.41
N LEU A 481 39.44 -4.34 9.65
CA LEU A 481 38.99 -3.22 10.48
C LEU A 481 39.49 -3.29 11.94
N TYR A 482 39.51 -4.49 12.54
CA TYR A 482 39.92 -4.68 13.94
C TYR A 482 41.43 -4.86 14.13
N GLU A 483 42.19 -5.21 13.08
CA GLU A 483 43.66 -5.33 13.13
C GLU A 483 44.35 -3.98 12.90
N GLU A 484 43.84 -3.13 11.98
CA GLU A 484 44.54 -1.91 11.57
C GLU A 484 44.12 -0.64 12.33
N ILE A 485 42.90 -0.58 12.89
CA ILE A 485 42.31 0.66 13.42
C ILE A 485 42.13 0.63 14.96
N PRO A 486 42.38 1.75 15.68
CA PRO A 486 42.10 1.84 17.11
C PRO A 486 40.62 1.60 17.45
N LYS A 487 40.36 0.83 18.52
CA LYS A 487 39.01 0.42 18.99
C LYS A 487 37.98 1.57 19.12
N LYS A 488 38.43 2.81 19.40
CA LYS A 488 37.54 3.98 19.52
C LYS A 488 36.95 4.43 18.17
N LEU A 489 37.68 4.29 17.07
CA LEU A 489 37.25 4.72 15.73
C LEU A 489 36.36 3.65 15.06
N ILE A 490 36.63 2.37 15.34
CA ILE A 490 35.82 1.24 14.86
C ILE A 490 34.35 1.38 15.27
N VAL A 491 34.09 1.80 16.51
CA VAL A 491 32.71 2.00 17.01
C VAL A 491 31.99 3.12 16.27
N ARG A 492 32.71 4.13 15.78
CA ARG A 492 32.14 5.23 14.98
C ARG A 492 31.86 4.78 13.55
N ILE A 493 32.82 4.12 12.90
CA ILE A 493 32.65 3.56 11.55
C ILE A 493 31.44 2.63 11.47
N ARG A 494 31.24 1.77 12.47
CA ARG A 494 30.11 0.82 12.51
C ARG A 494 28.74 1.46 12.78
N LYS A 495 28.71 2.72 13.22
CA LYS A 495 27.46 3.46 13.48
C LYS A 495 27.04 4.34 12.30
N LEU A 496 27.82 4.39 11.23
CA LEU A 496 27.50 5.16 10.04
C LEU A 496 26.22 4.60 9.38
N PRO A 497 25.17 5.43 9.19
CA PRO A 497 23.83 4.96 8.83
C PRO A 497 23.76 4.32 7.43
N ASN A 498 24.63 4.72 6.49
CA ASN A 498 24.59 4.27 5.10
C ASN A 498 25.84 3.51 4.62
N VAL A 499 26.77 3.21 5.53
CA VAL A 499 27.98 2.44 5.17
C VAL A 499 27.71 0.95 5.35
N LYS A 500 27.56 0.24 4.23
CA LYS A 500 27.50 -1.22 4.25
C LYS A 500 28.86 -1.82 4.62
N PRO A 501 28.91 -2.94 5.34
CA PRO A 501 30.17 -3.59 5.73
C PRO A 501 31.09 -4.00 4.58
N LYS A 502 30.57 -4.16 3.36
CA LYS A 502 31.34 -4.36 2.13
C LYS A 502 32.27 -3.17 1.76
N TYR A 503 32.07 -2.02 2.38
CA TYR A 503 32.87 -0.81 2.15
C TYR A 503 33.86 -0.54 3.28
N TYR A 504 33.92 -1.39 4.32
CA TYR A 504 34.87 -1.20 5.42
C TYR A 504 36.32 -1.31 4.96
N ASP A 505 36.65 -2.18 3.99
CA ASP A 505 38.01 -2.26 3.45
C ASP A 505 38.47 -0.94 2.82
N LYS A 506 37.61 -0.26 2.06
CA LYS A 506 37.92 1.05 1.45
C LYS A 506 38.15 2.13 2.51
N ILE A 507 37.32 2.13 3.55
CA ILE A 507 37.46 3.06 4.67
C ILE A 507 38.78 2.78 5.41
N VAL A 508 39.16 1.52 5.58
CA VAL A 508 40.43 1.12 6.19
C VAL A 508 41.61 1.55 5.34
N GLU A 509 41.57 1.31 4.02
CA GLU A 509 42.61 1.75 3.08
C GLU A 509 42.83 3.26 3.11
N GLU A 510 41.76 4.06 3.12
CA GLU A 510 41.86 5.52 3.19
C GLU A 510 42.38 5.98 4.57
N LEU A 511 41.96 5.35 5.67
CA LEU A 511 42.42 5.69 7.01
C LEU A 511 43.88 5.29 7.28
N LYS A 512 44.41 4.28 6.57
CA LYS A 512 45.77 3.75 6.74
C LYS A 512 46.87 4.76 6.47
N TYR A 513 46.61 5.71 5.57
CA TYR A 513 47.59 6.74 5.16
C TYR A 513 47.35 8.10 5.82
N MET A 514 46.40 8.20 6.76
CA MET A 514 46.03 9.44 7.45
C MET A 514 46.59 9.48 8.88
N ASP A 515 46.97 10.67 9.33
CA ASP A 515 47.35 10.90 10.72
C ASP A 515 46.13 10.87 11.65
N LYS A 516 46.32 10.68 12.96
CA LYS A 516 45.22 10.50 13.94
C LYS A 516 44.17 11.62 13.92
N GLU A 517 44.59 12.85 13.65
CA GLU A 517 43.69 14.01 13.56
C GLU A 517 42.88 13.98 12.26
N GLN A 518 43.53 13.67 11.14
CA GLN A 518 42.89 13.49 9.83
C GLN A 518 41.91 12.31 9.83
N GLN A 519 42.23 11.22 10.52
CA GLN A 519 41.32 10.08 10.70
C GLN A 519 40.01 10.48 11.40
N ILE A 520 40.08 11.39 12.38
CA ILE A 520 38.89 11.88 13.10
C ILE A 520 38.07 12.81 12.21
N GLU A 521 38.73 13.72 11.49
CA GLU A 521 38.07 14.66 10.58
C GLU A 521 37.40 13.94 9.42
N TYR A 522 38.06 12.95 8.83
CA TYR A 522 37.50 12.11 7.77
C TYR A 522 36.27 11.32 8.26
N LEU A 523 36.29 10.81 9.49
CA LEU A 523 35.13 10.15 10.07
C LEU A 523 33.98 11.11 10.36
N GLN A 524 34.25 12.34 10.81
CA GLN A 524 33.23 13.38 10.96
C GLN A 524 32.63 13.78 9.61
N PHE A 525 33.45 13.82 8.56
CA PHE A 525 32.99 14.03 7.19
C PHE A 525 32.04 12.91 6.75
N LEU A 526 32.41 11.65 6.98
CA LEU A 526 31.55 10.50 6.70
C LEU A 526 30.28 10.51 7.55
N GLU A 527 30.33 10.87 8.84
CA GLU A 527 29.14 10.98 9.69
C GLU A 527 28.14 12.04 9.19
N LYS A 528 28.62 13.09 8.49
CA LYS A 528 27.80 14.18 7.97
C LYS A 528 27.25 13.92 6.55
N HIS A 529 27.91 13.07 5.76
CA HIS A 529 27.61 12.89 4.33
C HIS A 529 27.34 11.43 3.91
N ALA A 530 27.61 10.45 4.76
CA ALA A 530 27.18 9.06 4.57
C ALA A 530 25.72 8.94 4.99
#